data_AF-A0A315Y2B7-F1
#
_entry.id   AF-A0A315Y2B7-F1
#
_cell.length_a   1.000
_cell.length_b   1.000
_cell.length_c   1.000
_cell.angle_alpha   90.00
_cell.angle_beta   90.00
_cell.angle_gamma   90.00
#
_symmetry.space_group_name_H-M   'P 1'
#
loop_
_entity.id
_entity.type
_entity.pdbx_description
1 polymer ?
#
loop_
_entity_poly.entity_id
_entity_poly.type
_entity_poly.pdbx_seq_one_letter_code
_entity_poly.pdbx_strand_id
1 'polypeptide(L)' 'MFDNFRHIAKVMAKEKNLTYAQIASMSGLEESTIKCFMCGANDSRRVAEKIADALGVSLIYSNGRYELTNKEDTSA' A
#
# COMPACT_ATOMS: atom_id res chain seq x y z
N MET A 1 12.59 3.76 -3.19
CA MET A 1 11.69 4.94 -3.00
C MET A 1 10.51 4.59 -2.09
N PHE A 2 9.87 3.44 -2.30
CA PHE A 2 8.76 2.96 -1.47
C PHE A 2 9.15 1.87 -0.46
N ASP A 3 10.43 1.72 -0.11
CA ASP A 3 10.92 0.59 0.69
C ASP A 3 10.29 0.52 2.09
N ASN A 4 10.16 1.68 2.75
CA ASN A 4 9.44 1.80 4.01
C ASN A 4 7.96 1.44 3.87
N PHE A 5 7.30 1.98 2.83
CA PHE A 5 5.90 1.66 2.53
C PHE A 5 5.69 0.17 2.27
N ARG A 6 6.55 -0.48 1.48
CA ARG A 6 6.50 -1.93 1.21
C ARG A 6 6.64 -2.75 2.49
N HIS A 7 7.55 -2.36 3.38
CA HIS A 7 7.71 -3.03 4.66
C HIS A 7 6.42 -2.95 5.48
N ILE A 8 5.87 -1.75 5.66
CA ILE A 8 4.64 -1.53 6.43
C ILE A 8 3.46 -2.24 5.78
N ALA A 9 3.30 -2.15 4.46
CA ALA A 9 2.23 -2.80 3.73
C ALA A 9 2.25 -4.33 3.90
N LYS A 10 3.45 -4.95 3.95
CA LYS A 10 3.59 -6.39 4.26
C LYS A 10 3.21 -6.72 5.70
N VAL A 11 3.58 -5.88 6.66
CA VAL A 11 3.20 -6.06 8.07
C VAL A 11 1.68 -5.96 8.21
N MET A 12 1.05 -4.91 7.67
CA MET A 12 -0.40 -4.71 7.72
C MET A 12 -1.17 -5.84 7.02
N ALA A 13 -0.69 -6.29 5.85
CA ALA A 13 -1.28 -7.42 5.15
C ALA A 13 -1.26 -8.68 6.03
N LYS A 14 -0.14 -8.93 6.72
CA LYS A 14 -0.02 -10.06 7.65
C LYS A 14 -0.95 -9.92 8.87
N GLU A 15 -1.01 -8.74 9.49
CA GLU A 15 -1.89 -8.48 10.64
C GLU A 15 -3.38 -8.66 10.29
N LYS A 16 -3.78 -8.22 9.09
CA LYS A 16 -5.14 -8.36 8.57
C LYS A 16 -5.42 -9.74 7.94
N ASN A 17 -4.44 -10.66 7.94
CA ASN A 17 -4.51 -11.95 7.26
C ASN A 17 -4.93 -11.84 5.77
N LEU A 18 -4.45 -10.80 5.09
CA LEU A 18 -4.72 -10.54 3.67
C LEU A 18 -3.65 -11.15 2.78
N THR A 19 -4.09 -11.87 1.75
CA THR A 19 -3.25 -12.35 0.65
C THR A 19 -3.06 -11.27 -0.41
N TYR A 20 -2.03 -11.39 -1.25
CA TYR A 20 -1.84 -10.49 -2.38
C TYR A 20 -3.01 -10.54 -3.38
N ALA A 21 -3.68 -11.69 -3.53
CA ALA A 21 -4.88 -11.83 -4.35
C ALA A 21 -6.06 -11.01 -3.78
N GLN A 22 -6.23 -10.99 -2.46
CA GLN A 22 -7.26 -10.16 -1.81
C GLN A 22 -6.94 -8.67 -1.95
N ILE A 23 -5.67 -8.27 -1.73
CA ILE A 23 -5.25 -6.87 -1.94
C ILE A 23 -5.47 -6.44 -3.40
N ALA A 24 -5.15 -7.31 -4.36
CA ALA A 24 -5.40 -7.10 -5.78
C ALA A 24 -6.89 -6.86 -6.07
N SER A 25 -7.75 -7.71 -5.54
CA SER A 25 -9.21 -7.58 -5.64
C SER A 25 -9.71 -6.25 -5.05
N MET A 26 -9.27 -5.90 -3.83
CA MET A 26 -9.68 -4.67 -3.14
C MET A 26 -9.17 -3.40 -3.83
N SER A 27 -7.98 -3.45 -4.45
CA SER A 27 -7.36 -2.30 -5.13
C SER A 27 -7.72 -2.17 -6.61
N GLY A 28 -8.42 -3.15 -7.17
CA GLY A 28 -8.68 -3.26 -8.62
C GLY A 28 -7.37 -3.30 -9.42
N LEU A 29 -6.39 -4.08 -8.95
CA LEU A 29 -5.11 -4.34 -9.60
C LEU A 29 -4.97 -5.83 -9.87
N GLU A 30 -4.04 -6.21 -10.75
CA GLU A 30 -3.65 -7.61 -10.88
C GLU A 30 -2.71 -8.03 -9.73
N GLU A 31 -2.81 -9.29 -9.31
CA GLU A 31 -1.92 -9.85 -8.28
C GLU A 31 -0.44 -9.78 -8.70
N SER A 32 -0.15 -9.95 -9.99
CA SER A 32 1.18 -9.78 -10.59
C SER A 32 1.73 -8.37 -10.30
N THR A 33 0.89 -7.34 -10.42
CA THR A 33 1.24 -5.95 -10.17
C THR A 33 1.54 -5.72 -8.68
N ILE A 34 0.74 -6.30 -7.78
CA ILE A 34 1.00 -6.26 -6.33
C ILE A 34 2.35 -6.92 -6.02
N LYS A 35 2.60 -8.12 -6.55
CA LYS A 35 3.86 -8.85 -6.35
C LYS A 35 5.07 -8.05 -6.86
N CYS A 36 5.00 -7.52 -8.08
CA CYS A 36 6.07 -6.69 -8.66
C CYS A 36 6.36 -5.46 -7.80
N PHE A 37 5.33 -4.77 -7.31
CA PHE A 37 5.50 -3.63 -6.43
C PHE A 37 6.10 -4.01 -5.08
N MET A 38 5.59 -5.06 -4.44
CA MET A 38 6.04 -5.55 -3.12
C MET A 38 7.48 -6.08 -3.13
N CYS A 39 7.95 -6.58 -4.27
CA CYS A 39 9.32 -7.05 -4.48
C CYS A 39 10.28 -5.95 -4.96
N GLY A 40 9.81 -4.73 -5.22
CA GLY A 40 10.65 -3.63 -5.65
C GLY A 40 10.94 -3.55 -7.15
N ALA A 41 10.31 -4.41 -7.96
CA ALA A 41 10.41 -4.34 -9.42
C ALA A 41 9.56 -3.21 -10.03
N ASN A 42 8.64 -2.63 -9.25
CA ASN A 42 7.79 -1.51 -9.66
C ASN A 42 7.75 -0.45 -8.54
N ASP A 43 7.99 0.81 -8.91
CA ASP A 43 7.94 2.00 -8.04
C ASP A 43 6.82 2.99 -8.48
N SER A 44 5.77 2.48 -9.12
CA SER A 44 4.64 3.32 -9.54
C SER A 44 3.88 3.85 -8.32
N ARG A 45 3.86 5.18 -8.18
CA ARG A 45 3.09 5.89 -7.14
C ARG A 45 1.61 5.52 -7.18
N ARG A 46 1.01 5.39 -8.37
CA ARG A 46 -0.41 5.01 -8.52
C ARG A 46 -0.69 3.62 -7.96
N VAL A 47 0.24 2.68 -8.12
CA VAL A 47 0.14 1.34 -7.52
C VAL A 47 0.25 1.42 -6.00
N ALA A 48 1.18 2.23 -5.49
CA ALA A 48 1.35 2.45 -4.06
C ALA A 48 0.08 3.03 -3.40
N GLU A 49 -0.53 4.05 -4.01
CA GLU A 49 -1.76 4.67 -3.52
C GLU A 49 -2.92 3.69 -3.49
N LYS A 50 -3.08 2.86 -4.54
CA LYS A 50 -4.12 1.83 -4.58
C LYS A 50 -3.91 0.71 -3.55
N ILE A 51 -2.66 0.33 -3.27
CA ILE A 51 -2.34 -0.64 -2.21
C ILE A 51 -2.62 -0.04 -0.83
N ALA A 52 -2.25 1.22 -0.62
CA ALA A 52 -2.52 1.93 0.63
C ALA A 52 -4.03 2.00 0.89
N ASP A 53 -4.81 2.37 -0.13
CA ASP A 53 -6.27 2.42 -0.08
C ASP A 53 -6.88 1.06 0.31
N ALA A 54 -6.45 -0.02 -0.34
CA ALA A 54 -6.89 -1.38 0.00
C ALA A 54 -6.53 -1.81 1.43
N LEU A 55 -5.46 -1.25 2.00
CA LEU A 55 -5.06 -1.50 3.39
C LEU A 55 -5.75 -0.57 4.40
N GLY A 56 -6.54 0.40 3.94
CA GLY A 56 -7.25 1.37 4.77
C GLY A 56 -6.37 2.54 5.25
N VAL A 57 -5.24 2.78 4.58
CA VAL A 57 -4.31 3.87 4.91
C VAL A 57 -4.18 4.82 3.73
N SER A 58 -3.76 6.05 4.00
CA SER A 58 -3.43 7.03 2.97
C SER A 58 -1.93 7.20 2.90
N LEU A 59 -1.41 7.21 1.66
CA LEU A 59 -0.01 7.45 1.37
C LEU A 59 0.18 8.94 1.07
N ILE A 60 0.89 9.66 1.94
CA ILE A 60 1.15 11.09 1.80
C ILE A 60 2.63 11.29 1.46
N TYR A 61 2.91 12.21 0.56
CA TYR A 61 4.29 12.66 0.29
C TYR A 61 4.55 13.94 1.05
N SER A 62 5.47 13.90 2.02
CA SER A 62 5.79 15.01 2.91
C SER A 62 7.30 14.99 3.23
N ASN A 63 7.93 16.16 3.24
CA ASN A 63 9.36 16.34 3.52
C ASN A 63 10.29 15.43 2.69
N GLY A 64 9.96 15.20 1.42
CA GLY A 64 10.76 14.37 0.52
C GLY A 64 10.59 12.86 0.74
N ARG A 65 9.69 12.44 1.64
CA ARG A 65 9.46 11.04 2.02
C ARG A 65 7.98 10.67 1.91
N TYR A 66 7.72 9.37 1.75
CA TYR A 66 6.36 8.83 1.80
C TYR A 66 6.02 8.42 3.24
N GLU A 67 4.95 9.00 3.76
CA GLU A 67 4.40 8.77 5.09
C GLU A 67 3.03 8.09 4.96
N LEU A 68 2.70 7.24 5.93
CA LEU A 68 1.39 6.59 6.01
C LEU A 68 0.57 7.27 7.10
N THR A 69 -0.67 7.60 6.77
CA THR A 69 -1.66 8.06 7.76
C THR A 69 -2.86 7.13 7.76
N ASN A 70 -3.47 6.95 8.92
CA ASN A 70 -4.74 6.24 9.02
C ASN A 70 -5.85 7.11 8.41
N LYS A 71 -6.81 6.46 7.75
CA LYS A 71 -7.98 7.16 7.20
C LYS A 71 -8.99 7.59 8.27
N GLU A 72 -8.81 7.17 9.53
CA GLU A 72 -9.74 7.40 10.63
C GLU A 72 -9.58 8.76 11.36
N ASP A 73 -8.63 9.61 10.96
CA ASP A 73 -8.44 10.94 11.57
C ASP A 73 -9.16 12.10 10.84
N THR A 74 -10.01 11.81 9.83
CA THR A 74 -10.79 12.85 9.12
C THR A 74 -12.29 12.63 9.26
N SER A 75 -12.78 12.59 10.50
CA SER A 75 -14.19 12.73 10.84
C SER A 75 -14.29 13.52 12.15
N ALA A 76 -14.07 14.83 12.06
CA ALA A 76 -14.40 15.81 13.09
C ALA A 76 -15.24 16.91 12.46
#